data_AF-A0A920U3G1-F1
#
_entry.id   AF-A0A920U3G1-F1
#
_cell.length_a   1.000
_cell.length_b   1.000
_cell.length_c   1.000
_cell.angle_alpha   90.00
_cell.angle_beta   90.00
_cell.angle_gamma   90.00
#
_symmetry.space_group_name_H-M   'P 1'
#
loop_
_entity.id
_entity.type
_entity.pdbx_description
1 polymer ?
#
loop_
_entity_poly.entity_id
_entity_poly.type
_entity_poly.pdbx_seq_one_letter_code
_entity_poly.pdbx_strand_id
1 'polypeptide(L)'
;MDHIQPGTARAPELLSLNPNGWIPVLVWQEGAIYECGAITVFLCDRHPKAGLAPAPDEPERGSFLQWLFFFSSSLQNAYQMTYYTDRFCSSEENYSSVKVRSNNRLRELWTVVDDAIDDKDWLLGKRFSAADIYLFMLTTWLNDSLGHPSLDSFPNVERVAGKVMERPSVAGVYASLRPESSL
;
A
#
# COMPACT_ATOMS: atom_id res chain seq x y z
N MET A 1 10.16 -6.90 -11.22
CA MET A 1 9.82 -5.47 -11.13
C MET A 1 11.13 -4.71 -11.05
N ASP A 2 11.39 -3.78 -11.98
CA ASP A 2 12.57 -2.92 -11.88
C ASP A 2 12.41 -2.00 -10.67
N HIS A 3 13.07 -2.35 -9.58
CA HIS A 3 13.12 -1.52 -8.37
C HIS A 3 13.82 -0.22 -8.73
N ILE A 4 13.12 0.92 -8.61
CA ILE A 4 13.75 2.20 -8.88
C ILE A 4 14.71 2.52 -7.73
N GLN A 5 15.99 2.29 -7.99
CA GLN A 5 17.06 2.44 -7.01
C GLN A 5 17.13 3.89 -6.48
N PRO A 6 17.45 4.08 -5.19
CA PRO A 6 17.82 5.39 -4.67
C PRO A 6 18.98 5.98 -5.50
N GLY A 7 18.92 7.29 -5.78
CA GLY A 7 19.99 8.02 -6.50
C GLY A 7 20.03 7.86 -8.02
N THR A 8 19.16 7.05 -8.65
CA THR A 8 19.10 6.98 -10.12
C THR A 8 18.18 8.03 -10.72
N ALA A 9 18.61 8.61 -11.84
CA ALA A 9 17.77 9.50 -12.64
C ALA A 9 16.52 8.75 -13.11
N ARG A 10 15.35 9.39 -12.99
CA ARG A 10 14.08 8.80 -13.41
C ARG A 10 13.97 8.84 -14.92
N ALA A 11 13.41 7.77 -15.51
CA ALA A 11 13.22 7.68 -16.96
C ALA A 11 12.42 8.91 -17.45
N PRO A 12 12.85 9.60 -18.53
CA PRO A 12 12.14 10.76 -19.07
C PRO A 12 10.66 10.48 -19.36
N GLU A 13 10.35 9.26 -19.80
CA GLU A 13 8.99 8.80 -20.07
C GLU A 13 8.15 8.80 -18.78
N LEU A 14 8.70 8.30 -17.67
CA LEU A 14 8.00 8.33 -16.38
C LEU A 14 7.79 9.76 -15.88
N LEU A 15 8.79 10.63 -16.02
CA LEU A 15 8.68 12.05 -15.63
C LEU A 15 7.64 12.81 -16.46
N SER A 16 7.47 12.44 -17.73
CA SER A 16 6.43 13.02 -18.58
C SER A 16 5.01 12.65 -18.14
N LEU A 17 4.83 11.50 -17.49
CA LEU A 17 3.54 11.01 -17.01
C LEU A 17 3.27 11.38 -15.55
N ASN A 18 4.30 11.33 -14.71
CA ASN A 18 4.27 11.71 -13.32
C ASN A 18 5.51 12.56 -13.01
N PRO A 19 5.36 13.89 -12.82
CA PRO A 19 6.47 14.78 -12.51
C PRO A 19 7.23 14.42 -11.22
N ASN A 20 6.59 13.69 -10.29
CA ASN A 20 7.26 13.17 -9.09
C ASN A 20 8.24 12.02 -9.40
N GLY A 21 8.13 11.42 -10.60
CA GLY A 21 9.00 10.33 -11.07
C GLY A 21 8.79 9.01 -10.33
N TRP A 22 7.59 8.82 -9.75
CA TRP A 22 7.24 7.65 -8.93
C TRP A 22 6.18 6.78 -9.59
N ILE A 23 6.21 5.50 -9.26
CA ILE A 23 5.14 4.55 -9.55
C ILE A 23 4.21 4.44 -8.32
N PRO A 24 2.94 4.06 -8.50
CA PRO A 24 2.28 3.67 -9.76
C PRO A 24 1.83 4.86 -10.62
N VAL A 25 1.71 4.61 -11.92
CA VAL A 25 1.03 5.46 -12.90
C VAL A 25 0.06 4.58 -13.70
N LEU A 26 -1.20 5.01 -13.79
CA LEU A 26 -2.19 4.43 -14.69
C LEU A 26 -2.26 5.28 -15.96
N VAL A 27 -1.85 4.71 -17.09
CA VAL A 27 -2.11 5.30 -18.41
C VAL A 27 -3.45 4.77 -18.92
N TRP A 28 -4.31 5.67 -19.39
CA TRP A 28 -5.61 5.34 -19.93
C TRP A 28 -5.97 6.25 -21.12
N GLN A 29 -7.16 6.10 -21.67
CA GLN A 29 -7.57 6.75 -22.93
C GLN A 29 -7.45 8.29 -22.89
N GLU A 30 -7.71 8.92 -21.75
CA GLU A 30 -7.72 10.38 -21.62
C GLU A 30 -6.44 10.95 -20.98
N GLY A 31 -5.42 10.11 -20.74
CA GLY A 31 -4.13 10.57 -20.21
C GLY A 31 -3.55 9.64 -19.16
N ALA A 32 -2.92 10.22 -18.14
CA ALA A 32 -2.27 9.48 -17.06
C ALA A 32 -2.76 9.97 -15.70
N ILE A 33 -2.91 9.03 -14.75
CA ILE A 33 -3.24 9.29 -13.35
C ILE A 33 -2.13 8.67 -12.50
N TYR A 34 -1.64 9.41 -11.53
CA TYR A 34 -0.73 8.92 -10.49
C TYR A 34 -1.42 9.03 -9.11
N GLU A 35 -0.74 8.57 -8.06
CA GLU A 35 -1.28 8.29 -6.71
C GLU A 35 -2.09 6.99 -6.62
N CYS A 36 -1.64 6.07 -5.77
CA CYS A 36 -2.27 4.76 -5.61
C CYS A 36 -3.73 4.87 -5.15
N GLY A 37 -4.03 5.80 -4.22
CA GLY A 37 -5.40 6.06 -3.76
C GLY A 37 -6.32 6.59 -4.87
N ALA A 38 -5.84 7.55 -5.66
CA ALA A 38 -6.59 8.13 -6.77
C ALA A 38 -6.87 7.10 -7.87
N ILE A 39 -5.86 6.34 -8.27
CA ILE A 39 -5.99 5.24 -9.23
C ILE A 39 -7.01 4.21 -8.72
N THR A 40 -6.97 3.87 -7.44
CA THR A 40 -7.87 2.89 -6.83
C THR A 40 -9.33 3.36 -6.91
N VAL A 41 -9.60 4.59 -6.47
CA VAL A 41 -10.96 5.18 -6.53
C VAL A 41 -11.44 5.26 -7.98
N PHE A 42 -10.59 5.76 -8.89
CA PHE A 42 -10.90 5.90 -10.30
C PHE A 42 -11.31 4.56 -10.95
N LEU A 43 -10.54 3.49 -10.69
CA LEU A 43 -10.86 2.16 -11.22
C LEU A 43 -12.15 1.60 -10.63
N CYS A 44 -12.40 1.79 -9.33
CA CYS A 44 -13.63 1.34 -8.69
C CYS A 44 -14.86 2.06 -9.25
N ASP A 45 -14.79 3.39 -9.40
CA ASP A 45 -15.90 4.20 -9.90
C ASP A 45 -16.14 3.96 -11.40
N ARG A 46 -15.10 3.65 -12.19
CA ARG A 46 -15.24 3.26 -13.61
C ARG A 46 -15.78 1.85 -13.80
N HIS A 47 -15.60 0.97 -12.81
CA HIS A 47 -16.06 -0.42 -12.84
C HIS A 47 -16.95 -0.76 -11.63
N PRO A 48 -18.08 -0.08 -11.43
CA PRO A 48 -18.89 -0.22 -10.21
C PRO A 48 -19.47 -1.64 -10.05
N LYS A 49 -19.66 -2.36 -11.16
CA LYS A 49 -20.11 -3.77 -11.15
C LYS A 49 -19.12 -4.72 -10.47
N ALA A 50 -17.87 -4.32 -10.28
CA ALA A 50 -16.89 -5.11 -9.53
C ALA A 50 -17.16 -5.10 -8.01
N GLY A 51 -17.96 -4.15 -7.51
CA GLY A 51 -18.33 -4.08 -6.10
C GLY A 51 -17.15 -3.81 -5.15
N LEU A 52 -16.08 -3.17 -5.63
CA LEU A 52 -14.83 -2.95 -4.88
C LEU A 52 -14.79 -1.63 -4.10
N ALA A 53 -15.84 -0.82 -4.16
CA ALA A 53 -15.97 0.38 -3.35
C ALA A 53 -17.45 0.57 -2.99
N PRO A 54 -17.75 1.18 -1.82
CA PRO A 54 -19.06 1.76 -1.60
C PRO A 54 -19.38 2.82 -2.66
N ALA A 55 -20.65 2.93 -3.06
CA ALA A 55 -21.13 4.00 -3.92
C ALA A 55 -20.97 5.37 -3.21
N PRO A 56 -20.89 6.48 -3.95
CA PRO A 56 -20.65 7.80 -3.35
C PRO A 56 -21.64 8.22 -2.26
N ASP A 57 -22.88 7.73 -2.32
CA ASP A 57 -23.98 8.01 -1.40
C ASP A 57 -24.13 6.94 -0.30
N GLU A 58 -23.37 5.84 -0.33
CA GLU A 58 -23.39 4.84 0.72
C GLU A 58 -22.64 5.31 1.97
N PRO A 59 -23.14 5.02 3.19
CA PRO A 59 -22.55 5.52 4.44
C PRO A 59 -21.10 5.04 4.65
N GLU A 60 -20.71 3.89 4.09
CA GLU A 60 -19.36 3.34 4.20
C GLU A 60 -18.34 4.05 3.30
N ARG A 61 -18.77 4.91 2.36
CA ARG A 61 -17.85 5.61 1.43
C ARG A 61 -16.84 6.47 2.17
N GLY A 62 -17.27 7.14 3.23
CA GLY A 62 -16.38 7.95 4.06
C GLY A 62 -15.25 7.14 4.66
N SER A 63 -15.57 5.99 5.27
CA SER A 63 -14.57 5.07 5.83
C SER A 63 -13.67 4.46 4.76
N PHE A 64 -14.22 4.10 3.60
CA PHE A 64 -13.43 3.61 2.47
C PHE A 64 -12.36 4.63 2.05
N LEU A 65 -12.77 5.87 1.79
CA LEU A 65 -11.84 6.94 1.40
C LEU A 65 -10.83 7.22 2.51
N GLN A 66 -11.27 7.30 3.77
CA GLN A 66 -10.40 7.49 4.92
C GLN A 66 -9.27 6.45 4.94
N TRP A 67 -9.57 5.16 4.73
CA TRP A 67 -8.55 4.12 4.74
C TRP A 67 -7.58 4.24 3.56
N LEU A 68 -8.07 4.52 2.35
CA LEU A 68 -7.18 4.74 1.21
C LEU A 68 -6.20 5.89 1.45
N PHE A 69 -6.69 7.00 2.02
CA PHE A 69 -5.85 8.15 2.36
C PHE A 69 -4.92 7.84 3.53
N PHE A 70 -5.38 7.15 4.57
CA PHE A 70 -4.55 6.72 5.70
C PHE A 70 -3.39 5.84 5.21
N PHE A 71 -3.65 4.92 4.29
CA PHE A 71 -2.65 4.08 3.67
C PHE A 71 -1.62 4.89 2.89
N SER A 72 -2.04 5.81 2.01
CA SER A 72 -1.11 6.60 1.20
C SER A 72 -0.35 7.66 2.00
N SER A 73 -1.00 8.35 2.94
CA SER A 73 -0.43 9.51 3.63
C SER A 73 0.24 9.19 4.96
N SER A 74 -0.12 8.07 5.59
CA SER A 74 0.41 7.72 6.91
C SER A 74 1.26 6.46 6.81
N LEU A 75 0.68 5.35 6.36
CA LEU A 75 1.36 4.05 6.40
C LEU A 75 2.49 3.96 5.37
N GLN A 76 2.24 4.35 4.11
CA GLN A 76 3.29 4.40 3.08
C GLN A 76 4.39 5.39 3.43
N ASN A 77 4.06 6.55 4.00
CA ASN A 77 5.07 7.53 4.42
C ASN A 77 5.98 6.98 5.51
N ALA A 78 5.45 6.17 6.45
CA ALA A 78 6.28 5.45 7.40
C ALA A 78 7.23 4.46 6.69
N TYR A 79 6.74 3.65 5.75
CA TYR A 79 7.64 2.80 4.94
C TYR A 79 8.74 3.58 4.22
N GLN A 80 8.39 4.72 3.61
CA GLN A 80 9.34 5.54 2.85
C GLN A 80 10.49 6.06 3.72
N MET A 81 10.25 6.38 4.98
CA MET A 81 11.32 6.83 5.89
C MET A 81 12.36 5.73 6.17
N THR A 82 11.96 4.45 6.10
CA THR A 82 12.89 3.30 6.22
C THR A 82 13.56 2.94 4.90
N TYR A 83 12.80 2.89 3.79
CA TYR A 83 13.30 2.51 2.47
C TYR A 83 14.10 3.61 1.75
N TYR A 84 13.81 4.89 2.03
CA TYR A 84 14.38 6.05 1.35
C TYR A 84 14.81 7.13 2.37
N THR A 85 15.50 6.70 3.43
CA THR A 85 15.91 7.57 4.55
C THR A 85 16.67 8.82 4.11
N ASP A 86 17.42 8.74 3.02
CA ASP A 86 18.15 9.85 2.38
C ASP A 86 17.25 11.03 1.98
N ARG A 87 15.96 10.77 1.71
CA ARG A 87 14.98 11.81 1.37
C ARG A 87 14.43 12.55 2.59
N PHE A 88 14.56 11.95 3.77
CA PHE A 88 13.99 12.46 5.02
C PHE A 88 15.06 12.94 5.98
N CYS A 89 16.34 12.74 5.65
CA CYS A 89 17.45 13.23 6.44
C CYS A 89 18.67 13.56 5.59
N SER A 90 19.26 14.74 5.82
CA SER A 90 20.42 15.23 5.06
C SER A 90 21.76 14.67 5.54
N SER A 91 21.82 14.01 6.69
CA SER A 91 23.07 13.43 7.24
C SER A 91 22.90 11.94 7.49
N GLU A 92 23.87 11.15 7.02
CA GLU A 92 23.92 9.70 7.23
C GLU A 92 24.00 9.32 8.71
N GLU A 93 24.61 10.17 9.54
CA GLU A 93 24.72 9.94 10.99
C GLU A 93 23.34 9.81 11.67
N ASN A 94 22.33 10.45 11.10
CA ASN A 94 20.96 10.44 11.60
C ASN A 94 20.10 9.31 11.03
N TYR A 95 20.59 8.56 10.03
CA TYR A 95 19.78 7.54 9.33
C TYR A 95 19.26 6.46 10.28
N SER A 96 20.10 6.02 11.22
CA SER A 96 19.70 5.02 12.22
C SER A 96 18.52 5.52 13.06
N SER A 97 18.57 6.77 13.54
CA SER A 97 17.50 7.37 14.34
C SER A 97 16.18 7.46 13.57
N VAL A 98 16.24 7.89 12.30
CA VAL A 98 15.05 7.97 11.43
C VAL A 98 14.44 6.59 11.20
N LYS A 99 15.26 5.58 10.89
CA LYS A 99 14.78 4.19 10.70
C LYS A 99 14.13 3.63 11.96
N VAL A 100 14.73 3.83 13.13
CA VAL A 100 14.14 3.40 14.42
C VAL A 100 12.79 4.08 14.65
N ARG A 101 12.71 5.41 14.49
CA ARG A 101 11.44 6.14 14.67
C ARG A 101 10.38 5.70 13.67
N SER A 102 10.79 5.48 12.43
CA SER A 102 9.95 5.00 11.33
C SER A 102 9.35 3.62 11.63
N ASN A 103 10.17 2.67 12.08
CA ASN A 103 9.71 1.32 12.40
C ASN A 103 8.76 1.31 13.61
N ASN A 104 9.00 2.15 14.61
CA ASN A 104 8.05 2.36 15.71
C ASN A 104 6.73 2.96 15.19
N ARG A 105 6.80 3.91 14.24
CA ARG A 105 5.62 4.49 13.62
C ARG A 105 4.84 3.47 12.80
N LEU A 106 5.52 2.59 12.07
CA LEU A 106 4.88 1.47 11.36
C LEU A 106 4.11 0.57 12.33
N ARG A 107 4.70 0.24 13.49
CA ARG A 107 4.02 -0.55 14.52
C ARG A 107 2.76 0.17 15.03
N GLU A 108 2.86 1.44 15.41
CA GLU A 108 1.72 2.26 15.86
C GLU A 108 0.58 2.27 14.81
N LEU A 109 0.93 2.47 13.54
CA LEU A 109 -0.06 2.58 12.46
C LEU A 109 -0.69 1.22 12.12
N TRP A 110 0.08 0.14 12.11
CA TRP A 110 -0.47 -1.20 11.90
C TRP A 110 -1.36 -1.64 13.06
N THR A 111 -1.05 -1.28 14.31
CA THR A 111 -1.97 -1.47 15.44
C THR A 111 -3.30 -0.76 15.22
N VAL A 112 -3.30 0.48 14.72
CA VAL A 112 -4.56 1.19 14.38
C VAL A 112 -5.38 0.45 13.32
N VAL A 113 -4.72 -0.15 12.32
CA VAL A 113 -5.41 -0.94 11.29
C VAL A 113 -5.95 -2.25 11.89
N ASP A 114 -5.15 -2.94 12.70
CA ASP A 114 -5.51 -4.20 13.34
C ASP A 114 -6.71 -4.04 14.29
N ASP A 115 -6.66 -3.03 15.15
CA ASP A 115 -7.74 -2.66 16.07
C ASP A 115 -9.00 -2.21 15.32
N ALA A 116 -8.86 -1.59 14.15
CA ALA A 116 -10.01 -1.18 13.36
C ALA A 116 -10.70 -2.36 12.65
N ILE A 117 -9.95 -3.40 12.30
CA ILE A 117 -10.51 -4.64 11.77
C ILE A 117 -11.20 -5.40 12.90
N ASP A 118 -10.54 -5.60 14.04
CA ASP A 118 -11.07 -6.34 15.20
C ASP A 118 -11.74 -7.66 14.77
N ASP A 119 -13.01 -7.87 15.12
CA ASP A 119 -13.81 -9.04 14.80
C ASP A 119 -14.44 -9.01 13.39
N LYS A 120 -14.23 -7.95 12.61
CA LYS A 120 -14.83 -7.76 11.28
C LYS A 120 -14.21 -8.68 10.23
N ASP A 121 -15.01 -9.08 9.25
CA ASP A 121 -14.53 -9.90 8.13
C ASP A 121 -13.48 -9.17 7.29
N TRP A 122 -13.68 -7.87 7.07
CA TRP A 122 -12.92 -6.95 6.23
C TRP A 122 -12.81 -5.57 6.89
N LEU A 123 -11.99 -4.69 6.33
CA LEU A 123 -11.74 -3.36 6.88
C LEU A 123 -13.01 -2.49 6.95
N LEU A 124 -13.99 -2.75 6.06
CA LEU A 124 -15.30 -2.09 6.05
C LEU A 124 -16.42 -2.96 6.64
N GLY A 125 -16.10 -3.80 7.63
CA GLY A 125 -17.08 -4.70 8.24
C GLY A 125 -17.26 -5.97 7.44
N LYS A 126 -18.43 -6.16 6.84
CA LYS A 126 -18.74 -7.37 6.04
C LYS A 126 -18.40 -7.22 4.56
N ARG A 127 -18.10 -6.00 4.10
CA ARG A 127 -17.87 -5.70 2.69
C ARG A 127 -16.38 -5.80 2.36
N PHE A 128 -16.02 -6.74 1.49
CA PHE A 128 -14.72 -6.75 0.82
C PHE A 128 -14.63 -5.57 -0.15
N SER A 129 -13.49 -4.89 -0.18
CA SER A 129 -13.26 -3.71 -1.02
C SER A 129 -11.82 -3.61 -1.52
N ALA A 130 -11.55 -2.64 -2.37
CA ALA A 130 -10.20 -2.30 -2.79
C ALA A 130 -9.31 -1.81 -1.62
N ALA A 131 -9.90 -1.39 -0.50
CA ALA A 131 -9.12 -1.04 0.69
C ALA A 131 -8.43 -2.28 1.29
N ASP A 132 -9.08 -3.45 1.26
CA ASP A 132 -8.49 -4.71 1.70
C ASP A 132 -7.35 -5.17 0.78
N ILE A 133 -7.49 -4.91 -0.54
CA ILE A 133 -6.43 -5.18 -1.53
C ILE A 133 -5.22 -4.27 -1.29
N TYR A 134 -5.46 -2.99 -1.02
CA TYR A 134 -4.40 -2.04 -0.69
C TYR A 134 -3.71 -2.45 0.62
N LEU A 135 -4.47 -2.75 1.67
CA LEU A 135 -3.95 -3.27 2.93
C LEU A 135 -3.03 -4.47 2.71
N PHE A 136 -3.49 -5.48 1.97
CA PHE A 136 -2.67 -6.65 1.64
C PHE A 136 -1.38 -6.28 0.90
N MET A 137 -1.46 -5.40 -0.10
CA MET A 137 -0.26 -4.95 -0.80
C MET A 137 0.75 -4.31 0.17
N LEU A 138 0.30 -3.52 1.15
CA LEU A 138 1.19 -2.92 2.15
C LEU A 138 1.78 -3.95 3.11
N THR A 139 1.07 -5.04 3.45
CA THR A 139 1.67 -6.11 4.26
C THR A 139 2.84 -6.77 3.54
N THR A 140 2.85 -6.81 2.21
CA THR A 140 3.98 -7.35 1.43
C THR A 140 5.25 -6.48 1.50
N TRP A 141 5.16 -5.25 2.02
CA TRP A 141 6.32 -4.37 2.21
C TRP A 141 6.97 -4.52 3.59
N LEU A 142 6.37 -5.27 4.51
CA LEU A 142 7.01 -5.64 5.78
C LEU A 142 8.27 -6.47 5.49
N ASN A 143 9.34 -6.16 6.22
CA ASN A 143 10.64 -6.77 6.03
C ASN A 143 11.42 -6.70 7.34
N ASP A 144 11.51 -7.82 8.04
CA ASP A 144 12.14 -7.94 9.35
C ASP A 144 13.63 -7.59 9.30
N SER A 145 14.30 -7.80 8.15
CA SER A 145 15.71 -7.44 7.98
C SER A 145 15.94 -5.92 7.98
N LEU A 146 14.89 -5.12 7.79
CA LEU A 146 14.90 -3.66 7.93
C LEU A 146 14.41 -3.19 9.30
N GLY A 147 14.11 -4.12 10.22
CA GLY A 147 13.58 -3.84 11.55
C GLY A 147 12.10 -3.43 11.55
N HIS A 148 11.37 -3.68 10.47
CA HIS A 148 9.91 -3.53 10.45
C HIS A 148 9.25 -4.45 11.49
N PRO A 149 8.05 -4.12 11.99
CA PRO A 149 7.29 -5.06 12.80
C PRO A 149 6.90 -6.29 11.98
N SER A 150 6.97 -7.47 12.56
CA SER A 150 6.50 -8.72 11.95
C SER A 150 4.97 -8.73 11.82
N LEU A 151 4.45 -9.33 10.75
CA LEU A 151 3.01 -9.35 10.44
C LEU A 151 2.18 -10.07 11.52
N ASP A 152 2.76 -11.11 12.14
CA ASP A 152 2.15 -11.89 13.22
C ASP A 152 1.85 -11.07 14.50
N SER A 153 2.41 -9.87 14.62
CA SER A 153 2.06 -8.90 15.67
C SER A 153 0.68 -8.28 15.48
N PHE A 154 0.04 -8.48 14.32
CA PHE A 154 -1.23 -7.89 13.91
C PHE A 154 -2.17 -8.99 13.38
N PRO A 155 -2.76 -9.80 14.26
CA PRO A 155 -3.47 -11.02 13.87
C PRO A 155 -4.71 -10.75 12.98
N ASN A 156 -5.38 -9.60 13.13
CA ASN A 156 -6.53 -9.25 12.31
C ASN A 156 -6.10 -8.79 10.90
N VAL A 157 -5.00 -8.03 10.82
CA VAL A 157 -4.35 -7.67 9.55
C VAL A 157 -3.85 -8.93 8.84
N GLU A 158 -3.14 -9.81 9.53
CA GLU A 158 -2.65 -11.08 9.00
C GLU A 158 -3.80 -11.93 8.44
N ARG A 159 -4.89 -12.06 9.20
CA ARG A 159 -6.11 -12.75 8.77
C ARG A 159 -6.71 -12.15 7.50
N VAL A 160 -6.88 -10.82 7.44
CA VAL A 160 -7.41 -10.15 6.25
C VAL A 160 -6.47 -10.34 5.07
N ALA A 161 -5.16 -10.14 5.24
CA ALA A 161 -4.15 -10.33 4.21
C ALA A 161 -4.16 -11.75 3.64
N GLY A 162 -4.28 -12.77 4.49
CA GLY A 162 -4.44 -14.17 4.09
C GLY A 162 -5.67 -14.38 3.21
N LYS A 163 -6.85 -13.91 3.66
CA LYS A 163 -8.09 -14.00 2.87
C LYS A 163 -7.99 -13.25 1.53
N VAL A 164 -7.27 -12.13 1.47
CA VAL A 164 -7.04 -11.39 0.21
C VAL A 164 -6.16 -12.20 -0.74
N MET A 165 -5.08 -12.82 -0.24
CA MET A 165 -4.16 -13.63 -1.05
C MET A 165 -4.83 -14.86 -1.67
N GLU A 166 -5.83 -15.45 -1.00
CA GLU A 166 -6.63 -16.57 -1.52
C GLU A 166 -7.48 -16.21 -2.74
N ARG A 167 -7.71 -14.92 -3.01
CA ARG A 167 -8.53 -14.50 -4.15
C ARG A 167 -7.80 -14.80 -5.47
N PRO A 168 -8.43 -15.47 -6.45
CA PRO A 168 -7.76 -15.89 -7.69
C PRO A 168 -7.07 -14.75 -8.45
N SER A 169 -7.67 -13.56 -8.49
CA SER A 169 -7.10 -12.39 -9.16
C SER A 169 -5.82 -11.89 -8.47
N VAL A 170 -5.78 -11.93 -7.13
CA VAL A 170 -4.61 -11.53 -6.34
C VAL A 170 -3.53 -12.61 -6.46
N ALA A 171 -3.90 -13.88 -6.25
CA ALA A 171 -2.99 -15.00 -6.38
C ALA A 171 -2.31 -15.06 -7.75
N GLY A 172 -3.07 -14.85 -8.83
CA GLY A 172 -2.54 -14.81 -10.19
C GLY A 172 -1.49 -13.72 -10.39
N VAL A 173 -1.75 -12.50 -9.90
CA VAL A 173 -0.79 -11.39 -9.98
C VAL A 173 0.49 -11.74 -9.21
N TYR A 174 0.37 -12.17 -7.95
CA TYR A 174 1.55 -12.43 -7.12
C TYR A 174 2.33 -13.69 -7.50
N ALA A 175 1.67 -14.70 -8.08
CA ALA A 175 2.35 -15.84 -8.68
C ALA A 175 3.25 -15.40 -9.85
N SER A 176 2.78 -14.48 -10.69
CA SER A 176 3.57 -13.95 -11.82
C SER A 176 4.75 -13.05 -11.41
N LEU A 177 4.78 -12.59 -10.16
CA LEU A 177 5.82 -11.70 -9.62
C LEU A 177 6.94 -12.46 -8.90
N ARG A 178 6.77 -13.75 -8.59
CA ARG A 178 7.84 -14.58 -8.02
C ARG A 178 8.78 -15.04 -9.14
N PRO A 179 10.09 -14.76 -9.08
CA PRO A 179 11.04 -15.34 -10.04
C PRO A 179 11.10 -16.87 -9.85
N GLU A 180 11.31 -17.62 -10.94
CA GLU A 180 11.33 -19.10 -10.99
C GLU A 180 12.42 -19.79 -10.13
N SER A 181 13.20 -19.07 -9.33
CA SER A 181 14.41 -19.59 -8.68
C SER A 181 14.42 -19.43 -7.16
N SER A 182 13.39 -19.93 -6.48
CA SER A 182 13.38 -20.12 -5.03
C SER A 182 12.75 -21.47 -4.66
N LEU A 183 13.43 -22.56 -5.02
CA LEU A 183 13.32 -23.89 -4.41
C LEU A 183 14.65 -24.22 -3.73
#